data_AF-A0A4Q9ML65-F1
#
_entry.id   AF-A0A4Q9ML65-F1
#
_cell.length_a   1.000
_cell.length_b   1.000
_cell.length_c   1.000
_cell.angle_alpha   90.00
_cell.angle_beta   90.00
_cell.angle_gamma   90.00
#
_symmetry.space_group_name_H-M   'P 1'
#
loop_
_entity.id
_entity.type
_entity.pdbx_description
1 polymer ?
#
loop_
_entity_poly.entity_id
_entity_poly.type
_entity_poly.pdbx_seq_one_letter_code
_entity_poly.pdbx_strand_id
1 'polypeptide(L)'
;MASDKRQAASGAMMSSVGNPQIYEDGDQRTSSADQREEMQRQKDQLATGQKNAHRIDDPKDDRNLQIRAKQERVEERQAEREESQKTVKDPLEPATRQGHEPSRGAQMDAELQHEDEEMLKKKGAYHGVAHNKKS
;
A
#
# COMPACT_ATOMS: atom_id res chain seq x y z
N MET A 1 38.13 -75.94 30.50
CA MET A 1 36.67 -75.97 30.78
C MET A 1 36.24 -74.58 31.20
N ALA A 2 35.07 -74.15 30.70
CA ALA A 2 34.24 -73.01 31.10
C ALA A 2 34.83 -71.60 30.87
N SER A 3 34.54 -70.91 29.76
CA SER A 3 33.30 -70.19 29.38
C SER A 3 33.30 -68.72 29.85
N ASP A 4 33.88 -67.84 29.03
CA ASP A 4 33.72 -66.39 29.10
C ASP A 4 32.29 -65.98 28.71
N LYS A 5 31.45 -65.61 29.68
CA LYS A 5 30.19 -64.90 29.44
C LYS A 5 30.47 -63.40 29.37
N ARG A 6 30.55 -62.86 28.17
CA ARG A 6 30.46 -61.40 27.93
C ARG A 6 29.04 -60.94 28.25
N GLN A 7 28.86 -60.31 29.41
CA GLN A 7 27.66 -59.53 29.72
C GLN A 7 27.68 -58.26 28.86
N ALA A 8 26.99 -58.27 27.72
CA ALA A 8 26.76 -57.04 26.96
C ALA A 8 25.74 -56.19 27.71
N ALA A 9 26.16 -55.00 28.15
CA ALA A 9 25.29 -54.00 28.75
C ALA A 9 24.31 -53.47 27.70
N SER A 10 23.05 -53.91 27.75
CA SER A 10 21.95 -53.34 26.97
C SER A 10 21.36 -52.14 27.73
N GLY A 11 21.91 -50.96 27.49
CA GLY A 11 21.49 -49.75 28.20
C GLY A 11 21.81 -48.46 27.45
N ALA A 12 21.44 -48.35 26.17
CA ALA A 12 21.54 -47.10 25.40
C ALA A 12 20.69 -47.12 24.11
N MET A 13 19.38 -47.40 24.20
CA MET A 13 18.47 -47.43 23.03
C MET A 13 17.31 -46.42 23.15
N MET A 14 17.38 -45.45 24.07
CA MET A 14 16.36 -44.41 24.21
C MET A 14 16.90 -43.10 23.62
N SER A 15 16.22 -42.59 22.59
CA SER A 15 16.47 -41.27 22.02
C SER A 15 15.92 -40.17 22.93
N SER A 16 16.26 -38.90 22.68
CA SER A 16 15.70 -37.75 23.43
C SER A 16 14.17 -37.64 23.33
N VAL A 17 13.56 -38.32 22.36
CA VAL A 17 12.12 -38.37 22.14
C VAL A 17 11.50 -39.71 22.58
N GLY A 18 12.26 -40.62 23.19
CA GLY A 18 11.74 -41.89 23.73
C GLY A 18 12.13 -43.13 22.93
N ASN A 19 11.35 -44.21 23.10
CA ASN A 19 11.61 -45.52 22.51
C ASN A 19 11.32 -45.50 20.99
N PRO A 20 12.33 -45.71 20.11
CA PRO A 20 12.15 -45.67 18.66
C PRO A 20 11.16 -46.72 18.13
N GLN A 21 10.94 -47.81 18.88
CA GLN A 21 10.06 -48.90 18.48
C GLN A 21 8.55 -48.55 18.58
N ILE A 22 8.21 -47.39 19.15
CA ILE A 22 6.83 -46.89 19.26
C ILE A 22 6.46 -46.01 18.04
N TYR A 23 7.47 -45.47 17.35
CA TYR A 23 7.26 -44.57 16.21
C TYR A 23 7.23 -45.37 14.92
N GLU A 24 6.04 -45.47 14.32
CA GLU A 24 5.87 -46.06 12.99
C GLU A 24 6.15 -45.02 11.91
N ASP A 25 6.79 -45.44 10.82
CA ASP A 25 7.16 -44.61 9.65
C ASP A 25 5.99 -43.79 9.07
N GLY A 26 4.76 -44.28 9.25
CA GLY A 26 3.52 -43.64 8.78
C GLY A 26 3.07 -42.42 9.59
N ASP A 27 3.49 -42.29 10.85
CA ASP A 27 3.14 -41.15 11.72
C ASP A 27 4.00 -39.91 11.41
N GLN A 28 5.15 -40.11 10.75
CA GLN A 28 6.09 -39.03 10.41
C GLN A 28 5.93 -38.50 8.99
N ARG A 29 5.22 -39.23 8.10
CA ARG A 29 5.07 -38.87 6.69
C ARG A 29 3.64 -38.36 6.44
N THR A 30 3.52 -37.14 5.93
CA THR A 30 2.24 -36.66 5.39
C THR A 30 1.87 -37.50 4.17
N SER A 31 0.60 -37.93 4.08
CA SER A 31 0.18 -38.76 2.96
C SER A 31 0.14 -37.93 1.66
N SER A 32 0.25 -38.60 0.50
CA SER A 32 0.14 -37.91 -0.79
C SER A 32 -1.23 -37.26 -1.01
N ALA A 33 -2.27 -37.73 -0.30
CA ALA A 33 -3.59 -37.10 -0.31
C ALA A 33 -3.57 -35.78 0.46
N ASP A 34 -2.95 -35.75 1.65
CA ASP A 34 -2.82 -34.54 2.47
C ASP A 34 -2.02 -33.46 1.75
N GLN A 35 -0.91 -33.86 1.11
CA GLN A 35 -0.09 -32.95 0.31
C GLN A 35 -0.85 -32.34 -0.86
N ARG A 36 -1.71 -33.12 -1.53
CA ARG A 36 -2.55 -32.63 -2.63
C ARG A 36 -3.61 -31.66 -2.13
N GLU A 37 -4.25 -31.95 -1.00
CA GLU A 37 -5.23 -31.05 -0.40
C GLU A 37 -4.59 -29.74 0.05
N GLU A 38 -3.39 -29.79 0.64
CA GLU A 38 -2.64 -28.59 1.00
C GLU A 38 -2.25 -27.75 -0.23
N MET A 39 -1.76 -28.39 -1.30
CA MET A 39 -1.45 -27.70 -2.55
C MET A 39 -2.69 -27.04 -3.16
N GLN A 40 -3.84 -27.72 -3.12
CA GLN A 40 -5.11 -27.18 -3.62
C GLN A 40 -5.55 -25.96 -2.79
N ARG A 41 -5.45 -26.04 -1.45
CA ARG A 41 -5.74 -24.92 -0.54
C ARG A 41 -4.84 -23.71 -0.81
N GLN A 42 -3.55 -23.92 -1.04
CA GLN A 42 -2.62 -22.85 -1.39
C GLN A 42 -2.97 -22.23 -2.75
N LYS A 43 -3.31 -23.06 -3.74
CA LYS A 43 -3.71 -22.60 -5.06
C LYS A 43 -4.99 -21.76 -5.03
N ASP A 44 -5.99 -22.15 -4.24
CA ASP A 44 -7.24 -21.41 -4.10
C ASP A 44 -7.00 -20.05 -3.40
N GLN A 45 -6.09 -20.00 -2.42
CA GLN A 45 -5.66 -18.74 -1.79
C GLN A 45 -4.94 -17.81 -2.78
N LEU A 46 -4.07 -18.35 -3.63
CA LEU A 46 -3.36 -17.59 -4.68
C LEU A 46 -4.29 -17.11 -5.80
N ALA A 47 -5.31 -17.91 -6.17
CA ALA A 47 -6.22 -17.63 -7.28
C ALA A 47 -7.07 -16.36 -7.07
N THR A 48 -7.36 -16.00 -5.82
CA THR A 48 -8.18 -14.83 -5.48
C THR A 48 -7.37 -13.52 -5.38
N GLY A 49 -6.05 -13.58 -5.57
CA GLY A 49 -5.14 -12.48 -5.31
C GLY A 49 -5.05 -12.14 -3.82
N GLN A 50 -3.95 -11.52 -3.39
CA GLN A 50 -3.87 -11.04 -2.01
C GLN A 50 -4.84 -9.86 -1.80
N LYS A 51 -5.66 -9.97 -0.75
CA LYS A 51 -6.51 -8.86 -0.30
C LYS A 51 -5.61 -7.66 -0.02
N ASN A 52 -6.04 -6.47 -0.47
CA ASN A 52 -5.30 -5.21 -0.31
C ASN A 52 -3.95 -5.12 -1.04
N ALA A 53 -3.65 -5.98 -2.03
CA ALA A 53 -2.40 -5.88 -2.80
C ALA A 53 -2.16 -4.52 -3.50
N HIS A 54 -3.21 -3.72 -3.69
CA HIS A 54 -3.15 -2.36 -4.24
C HIS A 54 -2.88 -1.28 -3.18
N ARG A 55 -2.93 -1.61 -1.89
CA ARG A 55 -2.75 -0.66 -0.79
C ARG A 55 -1.28 -0.54 -0.43
N ILE A 56 -0.74 0.69 -0.45
CA ILE A 56 0.62 0.95 0.02
C ILE A 56 0.73 0.70 1.53
N ASP A 57 -0.32 0.97 2.28
CA ASP A 57 -0.40 0.90 3.74
C ASP A 57 -0.71 -0.51 4.29
N ASP A 58 -0.74 -1.54 3.45
CA ASP A 58 -1.09 -2.90 3.91
C ASP A 58 -0.07 -3.43 4.94
N PRO A 59 -0.45 -3.73 6.19
CA PRO A 59 0.47 -4.28 7.18
C PRO A 59 1.05 -5.64 6.80
N LYS A 60 0.43 -6.37 5.85
CA LYS A 60 0.91 -7.67 5.35
C LYS A 60 1.78 -7.59 4.10
N ASP A 61 2.11 -6.37 3.68
CA ASP A 61 2.96 -6.13 2.52
C ASP A 61 4.45 -6.32 2.86
N ASP A 62 5.07 -7.28 2.17
CA ASP A 62 6.48 -7.66 2.32
C ASP A 62 7.46 -6.74 1.57
N ARG A 63 6.97 -5.68 0.88
CA ARG A 63 7.85 -4.72 0.21
C ARG A 63 8.71 -3.93 1.21
N ASN A 64 9.96 -3.66 0.81
CA ASN A 64 10.88 -2.83 1.59
C ASN A 64 10.30 -1.42 1.84
N LEU A 65 10.49 -0.89 3.05
CA LEU A 65 10.09 0.46 3.46
C LEU A 65 10.52 1.55 2.46
N GLN A 66 11.73 1.44 1.88
CA GLN A 66 12.20 2.39 0.87
C GLN A 66 11.35 2.38 -0.42
N ILE A 67 10.83 1.21 -0.80
CA ILE A 67 9.97 1.05 -1.98
C ILE A 67 8.59 1.65 -1.67
N ARG A 68 8.04 1.35 -0.48
CA ARG A 68 6.75 1.89 -0.02
C ARG A 68 6.78 3.42 0.02
N ALA A 69 7.81 4.01 0.63
CA ALA A 69 7.96 5.47 0.70
C ALA A 69 8.12 6.14 -0.68
N LYS A 70 8.78 5.47 -1.64
CA LYS A 70 8.86 5.98 -3.01
C LYS A 70 7.51 5.97 -3.70
N GLN A 71 6.74 4.91 -3.53
CA GLN A 71 5.42 4.80 -4.16
C GLN A 71 4.44 5.80 -3.55
N GLU A 72 4.46 5.99 -2.23
CA GLU A 72 3.62 6.98 -1.53
C GLU A 72 3.85 8.40 -2.07
N ARG A 73 5.10 8.82 -2.27
CA ARG A 73 5.42 10.12 -2.88
C ARG A 73 4.91 10.26 -4.32
N VAL A 74 4.85 9.16 -5.06
CA VAL A 74 4.30 9.16 -6.43
C VAL A 74 2.79 9.33 -6.37
N GLU A 75 2.11 8.60 -5.48
CA GLU A 75 0.67 8.71 -5.27
C GLU A 75 0.27 10.10 -4.77
N GLU A 76 1.03 10.69 -3.83
CA GLU A 76 0.82 12.07 -3.36
C GLU A 76 0.92 13.07 -4.52
N ARG A 77 1.96 12.97 -5.34
CA ARG A 77 2.13 13.85 -6.50
C ARG A 77 1.03 13.63 -7.55
N GLN A 78 0.56 12.39 -7.72
CA GLN A 78 -0.54 12.10 -8.63
C GLN A 78 -1.85 12.68 -8.10
N ALA A 79 -2.13 12.55 -6.81
CA ALA A 79 -3.30 13.15 -6.16
C ALA A 79 -3.29 14.67 -6.32
N GLU A 80 -2.16 15.34 -6.09
CA GLU A 80 -2.02 16.79 -6.31
C GLU A 80 -2.26 17.18 -7.78
N ARG A 81 -1.76 16.38 -8.73
CA ARG A 81 -2.02 16.58 -10.16
C ARG A 81 -3.49 16.39 -10.51
N GLU A 82 -4.14 15.38 -9.96
CA GLU A 82 -5.56 15.15 -10.19
C GLU A 82 -6.42 16.25 -9.57
N GLU A 83 -6.07 16.72 -8.38
CA GLU A 83 -6.76 17.83 -7.72
C GLU A 83 -6.62 19.13 -8.52
N SER A 84 -5.41 19.44 -8.98
CA SER A 84 -5.17 20.60 -9.85
C SER A 84 -5.88 20.49 -11.21
N GLN A 85 -6.05 19.28 -11.77
CA GLN A 85 -6.85 19.04 -12.97
C GLN A 85 -8.36 19.18 -12.72
N LYS A 86 -8.84 18.82 -11.53
CA LYS A 86 -10.24 18.99 -11.13
C LYS A 86 -10.57 20.43 -10.75
N THR A 87 -9.56 21.23 -10.40
CA THR A 87 -9.72 22.63 -10.05
C THR A 87 -10.07 23.44 -11.29
N VAL A 88 -11.35 23.77 -11.42
CA VAL A 88 -11.84 24.65 -12.47
C VAL A 88 -11.60 26.10 -12.04
N LYS A 89 -10.79 26.83 -12.81
CA LYS A 89 -10.47 28.24 -12.52
C LYS A 89 -11.56 29.19 -12.98
N ASP A 90 -12.20 28.89 -14.11
CA ASP A 90 -13.28 29.70 -14.67
C ASP A 90 -14.65 29.11 -14.27
N PRO A 91 -15.48 29.85 -13.51
CA PRO A 91 -16.79 29.37 -13.09
C PRO A 91 -17.75 29.06 -14.26
N LEU A 92 -17.49 29.54 -15.48
CA LEU A 92 -18.29 29.29 -16.68
C LEU A 92 -17.91 27.99 -17.42
N GLU A 93 -16.69 27.50 -17.24
CA GLU A 93 -16.15 26.34 -17.97
C GLU A 93 -17.00 25.06 -17.79
N PRO A 94 -17.51 24.70 -16.60
CA PRO A 94 -18.22 23.44 -16.41
C PRO A 94 -19.54 23.38 -17.19
N ALA A 95 -20.25 24.51 -17.25
CA ALA A 95 -21.53 24.63 -17.95
C ALA A 95 -21.33 24.66 -19.47
N THR A 96 -20.38 25.48 -19.94
CA THR A 96 -20.03 25.58 -21.36
C THR A 96 -19.51 24.26 -21.92
N ARG A 97 -18.66 23.54 -21.17
CA ARG A 97 -18.16 22.19 -21.55
C ARG A 97 -19.27 21.16 -21.69
N GLN A 98 -20.36 21.31 -20.96
CA GLN A 98 -21.53 20.43 -21.01
C GLN A 98 -22.59 20.91 -22.02
N GLY A 99 -22.39 22.06 -22.68
CA GLY A 99 -23.34 22.65 -23.62
C GLY A 99 -24.57 23.27 -22.94
N HIS A 100 -24.47 23.63 -21.66
CA HIS A 100 -25.54 24.29 -20.89
C HIS A 100 -25.25 25.78 -20.74
N GLU A 101 -26.32 26.56 -20.53
CA GLU A 101 -26.16 27.96 -20.15
C GLU A 101 -25.61 28.06 -18.72
N PRO A 102 -24.56 28.86 -18.48
CA PRO A 102 -24.03 29.09 -17.14
C PRO A 102 -25.06 29.78 -16.25
N SER A 103 -25.05 29.44 -14.96
CA SER A 103 -25.98 30.04 -14.00
C SER A 103 -25.71 31.53 -13.81
N ARG A 104 -26.73 32.29 -13.37
CA ARG A 104 -26.57 33.71 -13.02
C ARG A 104 -25.46 33.96 -12.00
N GLY A 105 -25.27 33.06 -11.04
CA GLY A 105 -24.17 33.15 -10.07
C GLY A 105 -22.81 33.00 -10.72
N ALA A 106 -22.64 31.98 -11.58
CA ALA A 106 -21.37 31.76 -12.28
C ALA A 106 -21.00 32.93 -13.22
N GLN A 107 -21.99 33.58 -13.82
CA GLN A 107 -21.80 34.80 -14.61
C GLN A 107 -21.29 35.97 -13.76
N MET A 108 -21.90 36.21 -12.60
CA MET A 108 -21.47 37.26 -11.67
C MET A 108 -20.08 36.99 -11.10
N ASP A 109 -19.79 35.74 -10.75
CA ASP A 109 -18.47 35.35 -10.24
C ASP A 109 -17.38 35.56 -11.29
N ALA A 110 -17.65 35.25 -12.57
CA ALA A 110 -16.72 35.52 -13.67
C ALA A 110 -16.48 37.02 -13.89
N GLU A 111 -17.55 37.84 -13.82
CA GLU A 111 -17.46 39.29 -13.95
C GLU A 111 -16.63 39.90 -12.81
N LEU A 112 -16.90 39.51 -11.57
CA LEU A 112 -16.18 39.99 -10.40
C LEU A 112 -14.70 39.59 -10.43
N GLN A 113 -14.40 38.35 -10.84
CA GLN A 113 -13.01 37.90 -11.05
C GLN A 113 -12.29 38.75 -12.11
N HIS A 114 -12.95 39.04 -13.23
CA HIS A 114 -12.37 39.86 -14.29
C HIS A 114 -12.10 41.30 -13.81
N GLU A 115 -13.05 41.90 -13.09
CA GLU A 115 -12.90 43.24 -12.51
C GLU A 115 -11.74 43.29 -11.49
N ASP A 116 -11.64 42.29 -10.62
CA ASP A 116 -10.57 42.18 -9.63
C ASP A 116 -9.19 42.02 -10.30
N GLU A 117 -9.08 41.19 -11.34
CA GLU A 117 -7.85 41.04 -12.12
C GLU A 117 -7.43 42.33 -12.81
N GLU A 118 -8.37 43.06 -13.40
CA GLU A 118 -8.10 44.37 -13.98
C GLU A 118 -7.65 45.38 -12.93
N MET A 119 -8.31 45.40 -11.77
CA MET A 119 -7.91 46.27 -10.66
C MET A 119 -6.53 45.91 -10.15
N LEU A 120 -6.18 44.63 -10.06
CA LEU A 120 -4.84 44.18 -9.69
C LEU A 120 -3.78 44.65 -10.70
N LYS A 121 -4.08 44.51 -12.01
CA LYS A 121 -3.21 44.98 -13.11
C LYS A 121 -3.01 46.49 -13.04
N LYS A 122 -4.09 47.25 -12.79
CA LYS A 122 -4.07 48.72 -12.65
C LYS A 122 -3.32 49.17 -11.38
N LYS A 123 -3.45 48.43 -10.28
CA LYS A 123 -2.80 48.71 -8.99
C LYS A 123 -1.28 48.45 -9.03
N GLY A 124 -0.81 47.62 -9.96
CA GLY A 124 0.61 47.27 -10.09
C GLY A 124 1.15 46.46 -8.92
N ALA A 125 2.42 46.04 -8.99
CA ALA A 125 3.07 45.36 -7.88
C ALA A 125 3.12 46.32 -6.68
N TYR A 126 2.35 46.02 -5.64
CA TYR A 126 2.41 46.71 -4.37
C TYR A 126 3.83 46.58 -3.80
N HIS A 127 4.71 47.52 -4.14
CA HIS A 127 5.98 47.73 -3.47
C HIS A 127 5.63 48.31 -2.10
N GLY A 128 5.37 47.41 -1.14
CA GLY A 128 5.21 47.79 0.25
C GLY A 128 6.38 48.68 0.63
N VAL A 129 6.08 49.94 0.95
CA VAL A 129 7.09 50.88 1.43
C VAL A 129 7.66 50.25 2.70
N ALA A 130 8.89 49.73 2.61
CA ALA A 130 9.62 49.25 3.76
C ALA A 130 9.95 50.45 4.65
N HIS A 131 9.01 50.83 5.50
CA HIS A 131 9.20 51.80 6.56
C HIS A 131 10.06 51.17 7.66
N ASN A 132 11.34 50.94 7.39
CA ASN A 132 12.37 50.71 8.40
C ASN A 132 13.76 50.90 7.76
N LYS A 133 14.14 52.17 7.57
CA LYS A 133 15.52 52.58 7.38
C LYS A 133 15.84 53.58 8.50
N LYS A 134 16.23 53.08 9.67
CA LYS A 134 16.86 53.90 10.71
C LYS A 134 18.38 53.78 10.56
N SER A 135 19.00 54.94 10.40
CA SER A 135 20.43 55.23 10.42
C SER A 135 21.16 54.66 11.63
#